data_AF-A0A946UAC5-F1
#
_entry.id   AF-A0A946UAC5-F1
#
_cell.length_a   1.000
_cell.length_b   1.000
_cell.length_c   1.000
_cell.angle_alpha   90.00
_cell.angle_beta   90.00
_cell.angle_gamma   90.00
#
_symmetry.space_group_name_H-M   'P 1'
#
loop_
_entity.id
_entity.type
_entity.pdbx_description
1 polymer ?
#
loop_
_entity_poly.entity_id
_entity_poly.type
_entity_poly.pdbx_seq_one_letter_code
_entity_poly.pdbx_strand_id
1 'polypeptide(L)'
;MAGKTVFTKYLEALILTIAVVAVLLFVTWQLASRPVTPEAEALHKNVAFLASEADRLKNRLRDMQSRQTVLEHEADVLRQANRLLKEEEAARQSELIRLRSELDFYRRLAGTGGAQQGLDVYRAELTPTESPLVFRFELTLTQNIRRAAVIT
;
A
#
# COMPACT_ATOMS: atom_id res chain seq x y z
N MET A 1 -20.75 84.80 66.63
CA MET A 1 -19.82 83.67 66.83
C MET A 1 -20.32 82.32 66.28
N ALA A 2 -21.53 82.20 65.72
CA ALA A 2 -22.08 80.92 65.22
C ALA A 2 -21.60 80.48 63.82
N GLY A 3 -21.04 81.38 63.01
CA GLY A 3 -20.60 81.04 61.64
C GLY A 3 -19.32 80.19 61.56
N LYS A 4 -18.40 80.34 62.53
CA LYS A 4 -17.12 79.59 62.54
C LYS A 4 -17.31 78.10 62.83
N THR A 5 -18.23 77.74 63.73
CA THR A 5 -18.49 76.35 64.13
C THR A 5 -19.19 75.53 63.04
N VAL A 6 -20.03 76.20 62.24
CA VAL A 6 -20.69 75.60 61.09
C VAL A 6 -19.67 75.36 59.96
N PHE A 7 -18.77 76.33 59.70
CA PHE A 7 -17.71 76.19 58.71
C PHE A 7 -16.73 75.05 59.03
N THR A 8 -16.32 74.88 60.29
CA THR A 8 -15.46 73.76 60.70
C THR A 8 -16.13 72.40 60.52
N LYS A 9 -17.45 72.29 60.76
CA LYS A 9 -18.19 71.03 60.53
C LYS A 9 -18.28 70.66 59.05
N TYR A 10 -18.45 71.63 58.15
CA TYR A 10 -18.41 71.39 56.71
C TYR A 10 -17.01 70.98 56.23
N LEU A 11 -15.96 71.54 56.83
CA LEU A 11 -14.58 71.16 56.53
C LEU A 11 -14.30 69.71 56.94
N GLU A 12 -14.73 69.30 58.14
CA GLU A 12 -14.61 67.92 58.62
C GLU A 12 -15.38 66.93 57.74
N ALA A 13 -16.61 67.27 57.35
CA ALA A 13 -17.40 66.45 56.43
C ALA A 13 -16.74 66.31 55.05
N LEU A 14 -16.16 67.40 54.51
CA LEU A 14 -15.44 67.38 53.24
C LEU A 14 -14.22 66.44 53.32
N ILE A 15 -13.43 66.54 54.39
CA ILE A 15 -12.25 65.68 54.59
C ILE A 15 -12.66 64.20 54.67
N LEU A 16 -13.76 63.90 55.36
CA LEU A 16 -14.26 62.53 55.52
C LEU A 16 -14.74 61.95 54.19
N THR A 17 -15.45 62.74 53.37
CA THR A 17 -15.87 62.29 52.02
C THR A 17 -14.69 62.04 51.10
N ILE A 18 -13.69 62.92 51.11
CA ILE A 18 -12.46 62.75 50.31
C ILE A 18 -11.71 61.50 50.77
N ALA A 19 -11.62 61.25 52.09
CA ALA A 19 -10.98 60.06 52.63
C ALA A 19 -11.71 58.78 52.18
N VAL A 20 -13.04 58.76 52.20
CA VAL A 20 -13.83 57.61 51.72
C VAL A 20 -13.64 57.38 50.22
N VAL A 21 -13.66 58.45 49.42
CA VAL A 21 -13.41 58.35 47.98
C VAL A 21 -11.98 57.87 47.70
N ALA A 22 -11.00 58.35 48.45
CA ALA A 22 -9.60 57.90 48.32
C ALA A 22 -9.45 56.42 48.67
N VAL A 23 -10.13 55.95 49.73
CA VAL A 23 -10.14 54.53 50.11
C VAL A 23 -10.83 53.69 49.03
N LEU A 24 -11.97 54.14 48.49
CA LEU A 24 -12.66 53.44 47.40
C LEU A 24 -11.79 53.38 46.14
N LEU A 25 -11.12 54.47 45.77
CA LEU A 25 -10.17 54.50 44.66
C LEU A 25 -8.97 53.58 44.91
N PHE A 26 -8.46 53.54 46.14
CA PHE A 26 -7.36 52.65 46.51
C PHE A 26 -7.76 51.18 46.46
N VAL A 27 -8.96 50.84 46.92
CA VAL A 27 -9.51 49.46 46.90
C VAL A 27 -9.82 49.00 45.47
N THR A 28 -10.44 49.86 44.67
CA THR A 28 -10.70 49.57 43.24
C THR A 28 -9.41 49.44 42.45
N TRP A 29 -8.41 50.29 42.73
CA TRP A 29 -7.08 50.17 42.15
C TRP A 29 -6.38 48.87 42.60
N GLN A 30 -6.50 48.47 43.86
CA GLN A 30 -5.97 47.19 44.39
C GLN A 30 -6.60 45.96 43.72
N LEU A 31 -7.93 45.98 43.51
CA LEU A 31 -8.62 44.90 42.82
C LEU A 31 -8.29 44.84 41.33
N ALA A 32 -8.19 46.00 40.67
CA ALA A 32 -7.84 46.09 39.25
C ALA A 32 -6.34 45.81 38.99
N SER A 33 -5.48 46.12 39.95
CA SER A 33 -4.03 45.87 39.89
C SER A 33 -3.66 44.49 40.44
N ARG A 34 -4.63 43.58 40.65
CA ARG A 34 -4.32 42.17 40.86
C ARG A 34 -3.47 41.74 39.67
N PRO A 35 -2.20 41.37 39.90
CA PRO A 35 -1.28 41.11 38.81
C PRO A 35 -1.87 39.98 37.97
N VAL A 36 -1.98 40.21 36.65
CA VAL A 36 -2.22 39.17 35.66
C VAL A 36 -1.22 38.07 35.97
N THR A 37 -1.70 36.96 36.52
CA THR A 37 -0.83 35.96 37.12
C THR A 37 0.07 35.34 36.03
N PRO A 38 1.35 35.06 36.32
CA PRO A 38 2.23 34.29 35.42
C PRO A 38 1.63 32.94 34.99
N GLU A 39 0.65 32.46 35.76
CA GLU A 39 -0.15 31.27 35.54
C GLU A 39 -1.03 31.36 34.27
N ALA A 40 -1.50 32.54 33.88
CA ALA A 40 -2.23 32.73 32.64
C ALA A 40 -1.33 32.50 31.41
N GLU A 41 -0.09 32.99 31.43
CA GLU A 41 0.88 32.75 30.35
C GLU A 41 1.30 31.28 30.30
N ALA A 42 1.53 30.66 31.45
CA ALA A 42 1.82 29.23 31.55
C ALA A 42 0.65 28.37 31.02
N LEU A 43 -0.59 28.73 31.32
CA LEU A 43 -1.78 28.04 30.82
C LEU A 43 -1.90 28.16 29.30
N HIS A 44 -1.65 29.34 28.72
CA HIS A 44 -1.65 29.51 27.27
C HIS A 44 -0.54 28.71 26.59
N LYS A 45 0.67 28.66 27.18
CA LYS A 45 1.77 27.82 26.69
C LYS A 45 1.42 26.34 26.74
N ASN A 46 0.79 25.88 27.82
CA ASN A 46 0.34 24.50 27.94
C ASN A 46 -0.74 24.18 26.91
N VAL A 47 -1.75 25.03 26.73
CA VAL A 47 -2.79 24.83 25.71
C VAL A 47 -2.19 24.77 24.30
N ALA A 48 -1.27 25.68 23.97
CA ALA A 48 -0.57 25.68 22.69
C ALA A 48 0.30 24.41 22.50
N PHE A 49 0.97 23.96 23.56
CA PHE A 49 1.75 22.74 23.56
C PHE A 49 0.86 21.51 23.32
N LEU A 50 -0.20 21.35 24.11
CA LEU A 50 -1.16 20.25 23.96
C LEU A 50 -1.83 20.25 22.57
N ALA A 51 -2.18 21.42 22.04
CA ALA A 51 -2.73 21.55 20.69
C ALA A 51 -1.73 21.06 19.63
N SER A 52 -0.45 21.46 19.76
CA SER A 52 0.60 21.01 18.85
C SER A 52 0.84 19.50 18.91
N GLU A 53 0.69 18.90 20.09
CA GLU A 53 0.84 17.46 20.28
C GLU A 53 -0.33 16.67 19.70
N ALA A 54 -1.55 17.19 19.85
CA ALA A 54 -2.75 16.66 19.20
C ALA A 54 -2.63 16.70 17.67
N ASP A 55 -2.13 17.79 17.09
CA ASP A 55 -1.89 17.89 15.65
C ASP A 55 -0.84 16.89 15.15
N ARG A 56 0.23 16.67 15.92
CA ARG A 56 1.25 15.65 15.60
C ARG A 56 0.67 14.23 15.62
N LEU A 57 -0.16 13.91 16.62
CA LEU A 57 -0.84 12.62 16.71
C LEU A 57 -1.81 12.42 15.55
N LYS A 58 -2.59 13.44 15.20
CA LYS A 58 -3.51 13.43 14.06
C LYS A 58 -2.78 13.21 12.73
N ASN A 59 -1.64 13.86 12.52
CA ASN A 59 -0.83 13.67 11.31
C ASN A 59 -0.27 12.25 11.22
N ARG A 60 0.19 11.66 12.34
CA ARG A 60 0.63 10.26 12.37
C ARG A 60 -0.49 9.28 12.05
N LEU A 61 -1.69 9.51 12.59
CA LEU A 61 -2.88 8.72 12.25
C LEU A 61 -3.23 8.81 10.77
N ARG A 62 -3.16 10.00 10.16
CA ARG A 62 -3.40 10.17 8.71
C ARG A 62 -2.37 9.43 7.86
N ASP A 63 -1.08 9.48 8.23
CA ASP A 63 -0.03 8.71 7.53
C ASP A 63 -0.28 7.21 7.64
N MET A 64 -0.61 6.71 8.84
CA MET A 64 -0.95 5.30 9.05
C MET A 64 -2.19 4.87 8.27
N GLN A 65 -3.25 5.68 8.25
CA GLN A 65 -4.45 5.41 7.47
C GLN A 65 -4.14 5.37 5.97
N SER A 66 -3.34 6.31 5.46
CA SER A 66 -2.93 6.25 4.04
C SER A 66 -2.16 4.99 3.70
N ARG A 67 -1.28 4.51 4.60
CA ARG A 67 -0.56 3.24 4.42
C ARG A 67 -1.51 2.05 4.42
N GLN A 68 -2.53 2.05 5.28
CA GLN A 68 -3.55 1.00 5.29
C GLN A 68 -4.35 0.97 3.98
N THR A 69 -4.78 2.13 3.47
CA THR A 69 -5.47 2.22 2.18
C THR A 69 -4.61 1.72 1.02
N VAL A 70 -3.31 2.00 1.03
CA VAL A 70 -2.37 1.47 0.03
C VAL A 70 -2.26 -0.06 0.13
N LEU A 71 -2.13 -0.61 1.34
CA LEU A 71 -2.03 -2.06 1.55
C LEU A 71 -3.31 -2.81 1.14
N GLU A 72 -4.49 -2.24 1.39
CA GLU A 72 -5.77 -2.81 0.95
C GLU A 72 -5.84 -2.87 -0.59
N HIS A 73 -5.42 -1.79 -1.26
CA HIS A 73 -5.34 -1.76 -2.71
C HIS A 73 -4.32 -2.76 -3.28
N GLU A 74 -3.15 -2.92 -2.66
CA GLU A 74 -2.15 -3.93 -3.08
C GLU A 74 -2.69 -5.36 -2.95
N ALA A 75 -3.40 -5.67 -1.87
CA ALA A 75 -4.02 -6.97 -1.68
C ALA A 75 -5.11 -7.29 -2.71
N ASP A 76 -5.85 -6.27 -3.17
CA ASP A 76 -6.84 -6.42 -4.24
C ASP A 76 -6.17 -6.60 -5.61
N VAL A 77 -5.11 -5.85 -5.91
CA VAL A 77 -4.32 -6.01 -7.14
C VAL A 77 -3.68 -7.41 -7.20
N LEU A 78 -3.11 -7.90 -6.10
CA LEU A 78 -2.54 -9.25 -6.05
C LEU A 78 -3.59 -10.34 -6.24
N ARG A 79 -4.80 -10.16 -5.68
CA ARG A 79 -5.91 -11.10 -5.89
C ARG A 79 -6.40 -11.08 -7.34
N GLN A 80 -6.46 -9.91 -7.98
CA GLN A 80 -6.79 -9.78 -9.41
C GLN A 80 -5.74 -10.43 -10.30
N ALA A 81 -4.45 -10.13 -10.07
CA ALA A 81 -3.34 -10.70 -10.84
C ALA A 81 -3.31 -12.23 -10.75
N ASN A 82 -3.51 -12.80 -9.55
CA ASN A 82 -3.60 -14.25 -9.37
C ASN A 82 -4.79 -14.87 -10.11
N ARG A 83 -5.95 -14.20 -10.16
CA ARG A 83 -7.10 -14.71 -10.92
C ARG A 83 -6.80 -14.74 -12.42
N LEU A 84 -6.25 -13.64 -12.95
CA LEU A 84 -5.87 -13.55 -14.37
C LEU A 84 -4.82 -14.61 -14.74
N LEU A 85 -3.80 -14.83 -13.90
CA LEU A 85 -2.80 -15.88 -14.12
C LEU A 85 -3.42 -17.27 -14.15
N LYS A 86 -4.36 -17.57 -13.25
CA LYS A 86 -5.07 -18.86 -13.23
C LYS A 86 -5.95 -19.04 -14.45
N GLU A 87 -6.62 -17.99 -14.90
CA GLU A 87 -7.43 -18.00 -16.12
C GLU A 87 -6.56 -18.24 -17.35
N GLU A 88 -5.40 -17.57 -17.44
CA GLU A 88 -4.43 -17.78 -18.52
C GLU A 88 -3.85 -19.20 -18.52
N GLU A 89 -3.51 -19.73 -17.35
CA GLU A 89 -3.03 -21.11 -17.21
C GLU A 89 -4.11 -22.12 -17.64
N ALA A 90 -5.36 -21.94 -17.21
CA ALA A 90 -6.48 -22.78 -17.61
C ALA A 90 -6.73 -22.71 -19.13
N ALA A 91 -6.63 -21.52 -19.72
CA ALA A 91 -6.73 -21.34 -21.17
C ALA A 91 -5.62 -22.10 -21.90
N ARG A 92 -4.36 -21.97 -21.47
CA ARG A 92 -3.21 -22.71 -22.03
C ARG A 92 -3.35 -24.22 -21.88
N GLN A 93 -3.84 -24.70 -20.73
CA GLN A 93 -4.10 -26.13 -20.52
C GLN A 93 -5.20 -26.64 -21.47
N SER A 94 -6.27 -25.88 -21.67
CA SER A 94 -7.35 -26.25 -22.60
C SER A 94 -6.85 -26.31 -24.05
N GLU A 95 -5.97 -25.38 -24.44
CA GLU A 95 -5.34 -25.36 -25.76
C GLU A 95 -4.42 -26.56 -25.96
N LEU A 96 -3.61 -26.90 -24.95
CA LEU A 96 -2.77 -28.11 -24.96
C LEU A 96 -3.60 -29.39 -25.09
N ILE A 97 -4.71 -29.51 -24.36
CA ILE A 97 -5.61 -30.66 -24.45
C ILE A 97 -6.22 -30.74 -25.86
N ARG A 98 -6.67 -29.61 -26.40
CA ARG A 98 -7.22 -29.54 -27.76
C ARG A 98 -6.18 -29.94 -28.81
N LEU A 99 -4.97 -29.37 -28.77
CA LEU A 99 -3.87 -29.70 -29.69
C LEU A 99 -3.49 -31.18 -29.61
N ARG A 100 -3.42 -31.75 -28.40
CA ARG A 100 -3.16 -33.18 -28.22
C ARG A 100 -4.27 -34.04 -28.82
N SER A 101 -5.53 -33.67 -28.60
CA SER A 101 -6.68 -34.36 -29.18
C SER A 101 -6.67 -34.28 -30.71
N GLU A 102 -6.31 -33.13 -31.28
CA GLU A 102 -6.18 -32.96 -32.73
C GLU A 102 -5.03 -33.81 -33.29
N LEU A 103 -3.87 -33.82 -32.63
CA LEU A 103 -2.74 -34.69 -33.00
C LEU A 103 -3.12 -36.17 -32.95
N ASP A 104 -3.80 -36.61 -31.89
CA ASP A 104 -4.27 -37.99 -31.78
C ASP A 104 -5.33 -38.34 -32.82
N PHE A 105 -6.20 -37.40 -33.19
CA PHE A 105 -7.12 -37.54 -34.31
C PHE A 105 -6.37 -37.75 -35.63
N TYR A 106 -5.37 -36.90 -35.93
CA TYR A 106 -4.56 -37.02 -37.13
C TYR A 106 -3.76 -38.34 -37.17
N ARG A 107 -3.21 -38.78 -36.03
CA ARG A 107 -2.50 -40.07 -35.93
C ARG A 107 -3.40 -41.26 -36.24
N ARG A 108 -4.66 -41.22 -35.78
CA ARG A 108 -5.67 -42.25 -36.08
C ARG A 108 -6.09 -42.21 -37.55
N LEU A 109 -6.30 -41.03 -38.12
CA LEU A 109 -6.69 -40.88 -39.53
C LEU A 109 -5.58 -41.32 -40.49
N ALA A 110 -4.31 -41.08 -40.13
CA ALA A 110 -3.13 -41.53 -40.88
C ALA A 110 -2.88 -43.06 -40.77
N GLY A 111 -3.74 -43.82 -40.09
CA GLY A 111 -3.62 -45.29 -39.97
C GLY A 111 -2.51 -45.77 -39.03
N THR A 112 -1.86 -44.87 -38.29
CA THR A 112 -0.77 -45.19 -37.33
C THR A 112 -1.28 -45.49 -35.91
N GLY A 113 -2.52 -45.97 -35.78
CA GLY A 113 -3.29 -46.06 -34.54
C GLY A 113 -2.74 -46.94 -33.41
N GLY A 114 -1.58 -47.56 -33.59
CA GLY A 114 -0.82 -48.22 -32.52
C GLY A 114 0.56 -47.58 -32.43
N ALA A 115 0.95 -47.17 -31.22
CA ALA A 115 2.19 -46.47 -30.91
C ALA A 115 3.38 -46.94 -31.77
N GLN A 116 3.72 -46.17 -32.82
CA GLN A 116 5.05 -46.22 -33.38
C GLN A 116 5.97 -45.59 -32.32
N GLN A 117 6.64 -46.44 -31.53
CA GLN A 117 7.93 -46.07 -30.94
C GLN A 117 8.75 -45.48 -32.09
N GLY A 118 9.25 -44.27 -31.88
CA GLY A 118 9.92 -43.48 -32.90
C GLY A 118 11.02 -44.28 -33.60
N LEU A 119 11.30 -43.90 -34.84
CA LEU A 119 12.37 -44.44 -35.67
C LEU A 119 13.68 -44.53 -34.87
N ASP A 120 14.11 -45.74 -34.53
CA ASP A 120 15.31 -45.95 -33.74
C ASP A 120 16.54 -45.96 -34.66
N VAL A 121 17.51 -45.08 -34.41
CA VAL A 121 18.70 -44.92 -35.27
C VAL A 121 19.65 -46.08 -34.99
N TYR A 122 19.61 -47.12 -35.83
CA TYR A 122 20.37 -48.34 -35.60
C TYR A 122 21.90 -48.12 -35.70
N ARG A 123 22.36 -47.30 -36.67
CA ARG A 123 23.79 -47.03 -36.86
C ARG A 123 24.00 -45.84 -37.81
N ALA A 124 24.86 -44.90 -37.42
CA ALA A 124 25.38 -43.85 -38.30
C ALA A 124 26.90 -43.92 -38.26
N GLU A 125 27.53 -44.31 -39.37
CA GLU A 125 28.98 -44.37 -39.50
C GLU A 125 29.45 -43.40 -40.58
N LEU A 126 30.46 -42.60 -40.24
CA LEU A 126 31.07 -41.63 -41.14
C LEU A 126 32.42 -42.20 -41.58
N THR A 127 32.53 -42.61 -42.85
CA THR A 127 33.79 -43.10 -43.40
C THR A 127 34.42 -42.03 -44.30
N PRO A 128 35.66 -41.59 -44.00
CA PRO A 128 36.37 -40.65 -44.87
C PRO A 128 36.76 -41.33 -46.18
N THR A 129 36.52 -40.66 -47.32
CA THR A 129 36.96 -41.11 -48.66
C THR A 129 38.36 -40.56 -48.96
N GLU A 130 39.10 -41.20 -49.85
CA GLU A 130 40.53 -40.96 -50.20
C GLU A 130 40.89 -39.55 -50.74
N SER A 131 39.97 -38.59 -50.72
CA SER A 131 40.24 -37.21 -51.08
C SER A 131 39.86 -36.28 -49.93
N PRO A 132 40.77 -35.42 -49.44
CA PRO A 132 40.44 -34.46 -48.39
C PRO A 132 39.34 -33.56 -48.92
N LEU A 133 38.19 -33.53 -48.25
CA LEU A 133 36.95 -32.76 -48.54
C LEU A 133 35.76 -33.54 -49.15
N VAL A 134 35.82 -34.86 -49.35
CA VAL A 134 34.63 -35.64 -49.77
C VAL A 134 34.22 -36.64 -48.68
N PHE A 135 33.06 -36.38 -48.05
CA PHE A 135 32.46 -37.27 -47.04
C PHE A 135 31.27 -38.00 -47.64
N ARG A 136 31.26 -39.34 -47.54
CA ARG A 136 30.11 -40.17 -47.90
C ARG A 136 29.27 -40.42 -46.63
N PHE A 137 27.99 -40.05 -46.68
CA PHE A 137 27.04 -40.33 -45.62
C PHE A 137 26.18 -41.52 -46.03
N GLU A 138 26.30 -42.64 -45.32
CA GLU A 138 25.42 -43.79 -45.48
C GLU A 138 24.56 -43.91 -44.21
N LEU A 139 23.26 -43.68 -44.36
CA LEU A 139 22.30 -43.69 -43.26
C LEU A 139 21.35 -44.87 -43.44
N THR A 140 21.48 -45.89 -42.60
CA THR A 140 20.61 -47.07 -42.63
C THR A 140 19.55 -46.97 -41.53
N LEU A 141 18.29 -46.78 -41.95
CA LEU A 141 17.13 -46.65 -41.07
C LEU A 141 16.35 -47.97 -41.06
N THR A 142 16.25 -48.63 -39.91
CA THR A 142 15.49 -49.88 -39.79
C THR A 142 14.13 -49.58 -39.17
N GLN A 143 13.07 -49.58 -39.97
CA GLN A 143 11.69 -49.48 -39.48
C GLN A 143 11.09 -50.88 -39.32
N ASN A 144 10.79 -51.28 -38.08
CA ASN A 144 10.15 -52.56 -37.80
C ASN A 144 8.64 -52.48 -38.09
N ILE A 145 8.23 -52.85 -39.30
CA ILE A 145 6.83 -52.86 -39.69
C ILE A 145 6.27 -54.26 -39.43
N ARG A 146 5.56 -54.44 -38.31
CA ARG A 146 4.69 -55.61 -38.13
C ARG A 146 3.41 -55.37 -38.92
N ARG A 147 3.31 -56.03 -40.09
CA ARG A 147 2.07 -56.07 -40.89
C ARG A 147 0.97 -56.73 -40.05
N ALA A 148 0.02 -55.95 -39.54
CA ALA A 148 -1.32 -56.46 -39.29
C ALA A 148 -2.10 -56.32 -40.60
N ALA A 149 -2.49 -57.46 -41.14
CA ALA A 149 -3.14 -57.59 -42.44
C ALA A 149 -4.42 -56.75 -42.51
N VAL A 150 -4.58 -56.10 -43.67
CA VAL A 150 -5.88 -55.64 -44.17
C VAL A 150 -6.74 -56.88 -44.36
N ILE A 151 -7.86 -56.96 -43.64
CA ILE A 151 -8.98 -57.83 -43.98
C ILE A 151 -10.19 -56.92 -44.14
N THR A 152 -10.62 -56.74 -45.38
CA THR A 152 -11.98 -56.34 -45.75
C THR A 152 -12.39 -57.23 -46.89
#